data_AF-A0A4Q6GFJ6-F1
#
_entry.id   AF-A0A4Q6GFJ6-F1
#
_cell.length_a   1.000
_cell.length_b   1.000
_cell.length_c   1.000
_cell.angle_alpha   90.00
_cell.angle_beta   90.00
_cell.angle_gamma   90.00
#
_symmetry.space_group_name_H-M   'P 1'
#
loop_
_entity.id
_entity.type
_entity.pdbx_description
1 polymer ?
#
loop_
_entity_poly.entity_id
_entity_poly.type
_entity_poly.pdbx_seq_one_letter_code
_entity_poly.pdbx_strand_id
1 'polypeptide(L)'
;MIEPMRTPAGRARRDGWNWGPFTFRLPFYHTRLMWPEFLQGLLVSTATGLALVPLLMGYFGLSFEQAVTCTLLHSVLLVAALYVFGEPYAPGWNTAALPLVMAFVFSQYTQPEARFQAMTALSIGFAALVFVLGITGLGRRLMEWLPSTLKAGIILGAAIASFKQVFFDDAEKFLWTQPISTTVACAVCLVCLFSIPLHKLKHGNRGVMLLVSLGMLPGFAAAALVGPLVGEVDYQVQWGWMVPPVAETISRMSPFSIGWPSADMYLRAIPLVLITYVIQFGDWVTGDAVLRDGMPARRDDPVDIDPTRSHLALAIRNFISALVAPFFSTQGTLWTGVQVVVVQRWKEGPRAMRDLHSGMLSYYLMGLPFIYFLLPLLTAMKPLLGIAL
;
A
#
# COMPACT_ATOMS: atom_id res chain seq x y z
N MET A 1 34.13 -36.98 30.22
CA MET A 1 33.28 -36.77 29.04
C MET A 1 31.99 -36.13 29.52
N ILE A 2 31.88 -34.81 29.35
CA ILE A 2 30.70 -34.04 29.76
C ILE A 2 29.86 -33.87 28.51
N GLU A 3 28.70 -34.50 28.49
CA GLU A 3 27.66 -34.35 27.48
C GLU A 3 27.11 -32.91 27.57
N PRO A 4 27.07 -32.12 26.48
CA PRO A 4 26.51 -30.78 26.55
C PRO A 4 24.99 -30.89 26.74
N MET A 5 24.50 -30.28 27.82
CA MET A 5 23.08 -30.11 28.14
C MET A 5 22.32 -29.64 26.89
N ARG A 6 21.35 -30.46 26.46
CA ARG A 6 20.30 -30.03 25.53
C ARG A 6 19.56 -28.85 26.15
N THR A 7 19.75 -27.66 25.60
CA THR A 7 18.90 -26.50 25.89
C THR A 7 17.45 -26.85 25.55
N PRO A 8 16.47 -26.53 26.42
CA PRO A 8 15.09 -26.90 26.20
C PRO A 8 14.54 -26.22 24.94
N ALA A 9 14.06 -27.03 24.01
CA ALA A 9 13.21 -26.58 22.91
C ALA A 9 11.93 -25.96 23.51
N GLY A 10 11.83 -24.64 23.59
CA GLY A 10 10.70 -24.01 24.27
C GLY A 10 10.76 -22.49 24.45
N ARG A 11 11.06 -21.75 23.39
CA ARG A 11 10.62 -20.36 23.10
C ARG A 11 11.39 -19.90 21.87
N ALA A 12 10.84 -20.17 20.68
CA ALA A 12 11.25 -19.41 19.50
C ALA A 12 11.10 -17.93 19.87
N ARG A 13 12.19 -17.17 19.70
CA ARG A 13 12.30 -15.76 20.05
C ARG A 13 11.13 -15.02 19.36
N ARG A 14 10.07 -14.69 20.10
CA ARG A 14 9.04 -13.78 19.61
C ARG A 14 9.73 -12.43 19.53
N ASP A 15 10.30 -12.10 18.38
CA ASP A 15 11.07 -10.88 18.16
C ASP A 15 10.13 -9.66 18.18
N GLY A 16 9.68 -9.24 19.38
CA GLY A 16 8.81 -8.09 19.60
C GLY A 16 8.21 -8.04 21.01
N TRP A 17 7.66 -6.88 21.38
CA TRP A 17 6.94 -6.66 22.64
C TRP A 17 5.44 -6.83 22.42
N ASN A 18 4.82 -7.80 23.11
CA ASN A 18 3.37 -7.99 23.01
C ASN A 18 2.63 -6.88 23.74
N TRP A 19 1.57 -6.34 23.14
CA TRP A 19 0.66 -5.39 23.78
C TRP A 19 -0.79 -5.66 23.32
N GLY A 20 -1.63 -6.14 24.24
CA GLY A 20 -2.95 -6.65 23.87
C GLY A 20 -2.84 -7.81 22.87
N PRO A 21 -3.62 -7.81 21.76
CA PRO A 21 -3.52 -8.81 20.71
C PRO A 21 -2.33 -8.59 19.77
N PHE A 22 -1.60 -7.48 19.91
CA PHE A 22 -0.59 -7.03 18.96
C PHE A 22 0.84 -7.33 19.38
N THR A 23 1.77 -7.27 18.43
CA THR A 23 3.20 -7.37 18.68
C THR A 23 3.93 -6.14 18.14
N PHE A 24 4.45 -5.31 19.02
CA PHE A 24 5.28 -4.18 18.65
C PHE A 24 6.69 -4.66 18.26
N ARG A 25 7.17 -4.26 17.08
CA ARG A 25 8.48 -4.63 16.53
C ARG A 25 9.28 -3.39 16.18
N LEU A 26 10.09 -2.93 17.13
CA LEU A 26 11.03 -1.83 16.90
C LEU A 26 11.99 -2.14 15.72
N PRO A 27 12.02 -1.31 14.66
CA PRO A 27 12.98 -1.45 13.57
C PRO A 27 14.43 -1.45 14.06
N PHE A 28 15.32 -2.15 13.36
CA PHE A 28 16.75 -2.34 13.69
C PHE A 28 17.06 -3.13 14.97
N TYR A 29 16.17 -3.12 15.95
CA TYR A 29 16.33 -3.90 17.19
C TYR A 29 15.71 -5.30 17.07
N HIS A 30 14.41 -5.37 16.74
CA HIS A 30 13.72 -6.64 16.51
C HIS A 30 13.90 -7.12 15.07
N THR A 31 14.07 -6.21 14.12
CA THR A 31 14.28 -6.51 12.70
C THR A 31 15.69 -6.16 12.23
N ARG A 32 16.13 -6.78 11.14
CA ARG A 32 17.42 -6.51 10.48
C ARG A 32 17.24 -5.92 9.10
N LEU A 33 18.17 -5.04 8.74
CA LEU A 33 18.22 -4.45 7.42
C LEU A 33 18.58 -5.49 6.37
N MET A 34 17.63 -5.74 5.48
CA MET A 34 17.79 -6.56 4.30
C MET A 34 17.99 -5.63 3.10
N TRP A 35 19.24 -5.43 2.70
CA TRP A 35 19.60 -4.48 1.66
C TRP A 35 18.83 -4.63 0.35
N PRO A 36 18.57 -5.84 -0.20
CA PRO A 36 17.85 -5.93 -1.45
C PRO A 36 16.38 -5.48 -1.32
N GLU A 37 15.68 -5.82 -0.24
CA GLU A 37 14.32 -5.28 0.01
C GLU A 37 14.37 -3.78 0.25
N PHE A 38 15.37 -3.27 0.97
CA PHE A 38 15.50 -1.83 1.23
C PHE A 38 15.71 -1.02 -0.05
N LEU A 39 16.57 -1.49 -0.95
CA LEU A 39 16.81 -0.84 -2.25
C LEU A 39 15.59 -0.92 -3.17
N GLN A 40 14.88 -2.06 -3.18
CA GLN A 40 13.62 -2.16 -3.92
C GLN A 40 12.57 -1.22 -3.33
N GLY A 41 12.41 -1.24 -2.01
CA GLY A 41 11.53 -0.37 -1.24
C GLY A 41 11.75 1.11 -1.51
N LEU A 42 13.02 1.54 -1.56
CA LEU A 42 13.41 2.92 -1.85
C LEU A 42 12.86 3.43 -3.18
N LEU A 43 12.75 2.57 -4.18
CA LEU A 43 12.23 2.96 -5.49
C LEU A 43 10.72 2.72 -5.57
N VAL A 44 10.25 1.51 -5.23
CA VAL A 44 8.83 1.15 -5.38
C VAL A 44 7.96 1.88 -4.39
N SER A 45 8.29 1.86 -3.09
CA SER A 45 7.47 2.51 -2.07
C SER A 45 7.43 4.03 -2.26
N THR A 46 8.53 4.63 -2.75
CA THR A 46 8.56 6.06 -3.08
C THR A 46 7.65 6.38 -4.26
N ALA A 47 7.83 5.67 -5.39
CA ALA A 47 7.03 5.91 -6.59
C ALA A 47 5.54 5.68 -6.31
N THR A 48 5.19 4.56 -5.67
CA THR A 48 3.81 4.23 -5.31
C THR A 48 3.24 5.20 -4.29
N GLY A 49 3.99 5.59 -3.26
CA GLY A 49 3.53 6.57 -2.28
C GLY A 49 3.20 7.91 -2.96
N LEU A 50 4.11 8.41 -3.80
CA LEU A 50 3.97 9.70 -4.47
C LEU A 50 2.95 9.69 -5.62
N ALA A 51 2.52 8.53 -6.12
CA ALA A 51 1.46 8.41 -7.14
C ALA A 51 0.13 9.03 -6.68
N LEU A 52 -0.07 9.23 -5.37
CA LEU A 52 -1.25 9.92 -4.84
C LEU A 52 -1.20 11.45 -4.98
N VAL A 53 -0.01 12.04 -5.12
CA VAL A 53 0.19 13.50 -5.14
C VAL A 53 -0.64 14.19 -6.24
N PRO A 54 -0.69 13.70 -7.50
CA PRO A 54 -1.52 14.32 -8.54
C PRO A 54 -3.01 14.35 -8.19
N LEU A 55 -3.54 13.31 -7.52
CA LEU A 55 -4.93 13.29 -7.07
C LEU A 55 -5.17 14.33 -5.97
N LEU A 56 -4.27 14.40 -4.98
CA LEU A 56 -4.38 15.37 -3.88
C LEU A 56 -4.29 16.82 -4.37
N MET A 57 -3.43 17.10 -5.34
CA MET A 57 -3.33 18.42 -5.94
C MET A 57 -4.54 18.73 -6.83
N GLY A 58 -4.84 17.83 -7.78
CA GLY A 58 -5.86 18.06 -8.81
C GLY A 58 -7.29 18.05 -8.29
N TYR A 59 -7.57 17.29 -7.22
CA TYR A 59 -8.92 17.10 -6.71
C TYR A 59 -9.11 17.50 -5.25
N PHE A 60 -8.06 17.55 -4.43
CA PHE A 60 -8.17 17.93 -3.02
C PHE A 60 -7.54 19.29 -2.70
N GLY A 61 -7.09 20.03 -3.72
CA GLY A 61 -6.65 21.42 -3.59
C GLY A 61 -5.47 21.59 -2.63
N LEU A 62 -4.64 20.55 -2.48
CA LEU A 62 -3.38 20.63 -1.73
C LEU A 62 -2.27 21.19 -2.64
N SER A 63 -1.34 21.93 -2.06
CA SER A 63 -0.07 22.24 -2.73
C SER A 63 0.75 20.96 -2.94
N PHE A 64 1.82 21.03 -3.72
CA PHE A 64 2.74 19.89 -3.89
C PHE A 64 3.34 19.46 -2.53
N GLU A 65 3.77 20.42 -1.72
CA GLU A 65 4.38 20.19 -0.41
C GLU A 65 3.36 19.58 0.56
N GLN A 66 2.13 20.10 0.56
CA GLN A 66 1.03 19.55 1.37
C GLN A 66 0.66 18.13 0.92
N ALA A 67 0.62 17.87 -0.39
CA ALA A 67 0.31 16.55 -0.94
C ALA A 67 1.39 15.51 -0.58
N VAL A 68 2.67 15.86 -0.70
CA VAL A 68 3.80 15.01 -0.25
C VAL A 68 3.72 14.77 1.26
N THR A 69 3.37 15.81 2.04
CA THR A 69 3.17 15.68 3.50
C THR A 69 2.00 14.76 3.85
N CYS A 70 0.92 14.81 3.08
CA CYS A 70 -0.22 13.90 3.25
C CYS A 70 0.20 12.45 2.98
N THR A 71 0.91 12.20 1.87
CA THR A 71 1.48 10.88 1.54
C THR A 71 2.44 10.38 2.62
N LEU A 72 3.26 11.26 3.19
CA LEU A 72 4.12 10.95 4.34
C LEU A 72 3.30 10.43 5.52
N LEU A 73 2.24 11.14 5.92
CA LEU A 73 1.36 10.73 7.02
C LEU A 73 0.69 9.38 6.73
N HIS A 74 0.19 9.18 5.50
CA HIS A 74 -0.36 7.90 5.07
C HIS A 74 0.66 6.77 5.18
N SER A 75 1.90 7.01 4.76
CA SER A 75 2.97 6.02 4.80
C SER A 75 3.34 5.64 6.24
N VAL A 76 3.45 6.61 7.14
CA VAL A 76 3.73 6.34 8.56
C VAL A 76 2.63 5.46 9.18
N LEU A 77 1.37 5.77 8.91
CA LEU A 77 0.23 5.00 9.39
C LEU A 77 0.17 3.62 8.74
N LEU A 78 0.41 3.52 7.43
CA LEU A 78 0.44 2.27 6.68
C LEU A 78 1.47 1.30 7.28
N VAL A 79 2.70 1.78 7.47
CA VAL A 79 3.82 0.99 7.98
C VAL A 79 3.65 0.64 9.47
N ALA A 80 2.79 1.37 10.20
CA ALA A 80 2.42 1.02 11.59
C ALA A 80 1.80 -0.39 11.69
N ALA A 81 1.19 -0.91 10.63
CA ALA A 81 0.78 -2.31 10.56
C ALA A 81 1.92 -3.28 10.93
N LEU A 82 3.14 -3.00 10.47
CA LEU A 82 4.30 -3.86 10.68
C LEU A 82 4.97 -3.68 12.04
N TYR A 83 5.22 -2.42 12.46
CA TYR A 83 5.98 -2.16 13.69
C TYR A 83 5.10 -1.94 14.93
N VAL A 84 3.88 -1.40 14.80
CA VAL A 84 2.97 -1.24 15.95
C VAL A 84 2.16 -2.50 16.18
N PHE A 85 1.54 -3.02 15.12
CA PHE A 85 0.59 -4.12 15.25
C PHE A 85 1.22 -5.51 15.05
N GLY A 86 2.36 -5.57 14.35
CA GLY A 86 3.07 -6.82 14.09
C GLY A 86 2.39 -7.68 13.02
N GLU A 87 1.72 -7.05 12.06
CA GLU A 87 1.01 -7.75 11.00
C GLU A 87 1.96 -8.55 10.09
N PRO A 88 1.58 -9.78 9.70
CA PRO A 88 2.38 -10.64 8.82
C PRO A 88 2.22 -10.28 7.33
N TYR A 89 1.42 -9.27 7.03
CA TYR A 89 1.12 -8.81 5.68
C TYR A 89 1.85 -7.51 5.38
N ALA A 90 2.42 -7.40 4.19
CA ALA A 90 2.92 -6.15 3.65
C ALA A 90 1.73 -5.19 3.45
N PRO A 91 1.60 -4.11 4.24
CA PRO A 91 0.42 -3.27 4.22
C PRO A 91 0.30 -2.47 2.92
N GLY A 92 -0.85 -2.54 2.25
CA GLY A 92 -1.09 -1.85 0.97
C GLY A 92 -2.29 -0.91 0.99
N TRP A 93 -2.61 -0.37 -0.18
CA TRP A 93 -3.77 0.50 -0.40
C TRP A 93 -5.01 -0.29 -0.82
N ASN A 94 -6.16 0.36 -0.77
CA ASN A 94 -7.40 -0.12 -1.38
C ASN A 94 -7.45 0.26 -2.87
N THR A 95 -6.38 -0.05 -3.62
CA THR A 95 -6.23 0.39 -5.01
C THR A 95 -7.37 -0.09 -5.90
N ALA A 96 -7.85 -1.32 -5.71
CA ALA A 96 -9.00 -1.83 -6.47
C ALA A 96 -10.30 -1.07 -6.19
N ALA A 97 -10.43 -0.43 -5.01
CA ALA A 97 -11.58 0.40 -4.68
C ALA A 97 -11.38 1.88 -5.06
N LEU A 98 -10.14 2.33 -5.33
CA LEU A 98 -9.80 3.73 -5.58
C LEU A 98 -10.76 4.37 -6.60
N PRO A 99 -11.04 3.77 -7.76
CA PRO A 99 -11.89 4.42 -8.76
C PRO A 99 -13.37 4.46 -8.39
N LEU A 100 -13.88 3.44 -7.68
CA LEU A 100 -15.23 3.49 -7.12
C LEU A 100 -15.35 4.60 -6.06
N VAL A 101 -14.31 4.78 -5.24
CA VAL A 101 -14.23 5.85 -4.25
C VAL A 101 -14.15 7.21 -4.93
N MET A 102 -13.33 7.36 -5.97
CA MET A 102 -13.21 8.62 -6.69
C MET A 102 -14.51 8.97 -7.41
N ALA A 103 -15.15 8.01 -8.08
CA ALA A 103 -16.45 8.21 -8.71
C ALA A 103 -17.51 8.63 -7.68
N PHE A 104 -17.55 7.99 -6.51
CA PHE A 104 -18.46 8.35 -5.42
C PHE A 104 -18.21 9.78 -4.91
N VAL A 105 -16.96 10.13 -4.64
CA VAL A 105 -16.59 11.44 -4.05
C VAL A 105 -16.76 12.57 -5.06
N PHE A 106 -16.30 12.40 -6.31
CA PHE A 106 -16.29 13.46 -7.30
C PHE A 106 -17.66 13.74 -7.93
N SER A 107 -18.52 12.73 -8.03
CA SER A 107 -19.89 12.94 -8.51
C SER A 107 -20.77 13.72 -7.53
N GLN A 108 -20.42 13.72 -6.24
CA GLN A 108 -21.27 14.28 -5.17
C GLN A 108 -20.69 15.54 -4.53
N TYR A 109 -19.37 15.72 -4.55
CA TYR A 109 -18.68 16.79 -3.82
C TYR A 109 -17.70 17.54 -4.72
N THR A 110 -17.89 18.84 -4.82
CA THR A 110 -17.06 19.74 -5.64
C THR A 110 -15.96 20.43 -4.83
N GLN A 111 -16.25 20.77 -3.57
CA GLN A 111 -15.31 21.47 -2.71
C GLN A 111 -14.30 20.51 -2.06
N PRO A 112 -12.99 20.85 -2.02
CA PRO A 112 -11.97 20.02 -1.40
C PRO A 112 -12.28 19.58 0.04
N GLU A 113 -12.80 20.49 0.86
CA GLU A 113 -13.19 20.20 2.25
C GLU A 113 -14.28 19.13 2.31
N ALA A 114 -15.34 19.27 1.50
CA ALA A 114 -16.40 18.28 1.42
C ALA A 114 -15.90 16.91 0.92
N ARG A 115 -14.90 16.89 0.03
CA ARG A 115 -14.24 15.66 -0.42
C ARG A 115 -13.47 14.99 0.71
N PHE A 116 -12.74 15.74 1.54
CA PHE A 116 -12.07 15.20 2.73
C PHE A 116 -13.07 14.74 3.80
N GLN A 117 -14.19 15.44 3.98
CA GLN A 117 -15.28 14.97 4.84
C GLN A 117 -15.88 13.65 4.32
N ALA A 118 -16.12 13.52 3.02
CA ALA A 118 -16.57 12.25 2.44
C ALA A 118 -15.54 11.11 2.62
N MET A 119 -14.25 11.39 2.44
CA MET A 119 -13.17 10.45 2.74
C MET A 119 -13.13 10.06 4.23
N THR A 120 -13.39 11.00 5.12
CA THR A 120 -13.49 10.76 6.57
C THR A 120 -14.68 9.84 6.88
N ALA A 121 -15.85 10.09 6.27
CA ALA A 121 -17.04 9.25 6.46
C ALA A 121 -16.79 7.80 6.03
N LEU A 122 -16.18 7.60 4.86
CA LEU A 122 -15.78 6.28 4.36
C LEU A 122 -14.76 5.61 5.30
N SER A 123 -13.74 6.34 5.74
CA SER A 123 -12.68 5.83 6.61
C SER A 123 -13.20 5.40 7.99
N ILE A 124 -14.02 6.24 8.64
CA ILE A 124 -14.63 5.93 9.94
C ILE A 124 -15.65 4.80 9.79
N GLY A 125 -16.51 4.85 8.77
CA GLY A 125 -17.50 3.81 8.52
C GLY A 125 -16.85 2.44 8.30
N PHE A 126 -15.77 2.40 7.53
CA PHE A 126 -15.00 1.19 7.30
C PHE A 126 -14.24 0.73 8.54
N ALA A 127 -13.59 1.65 9.27
CA ALA A 127 -12.93 1.32 10.53
C ALA A 127 -13.93 0.72 11.55
N ALA A 128 -15.13 1.30 11.66
CA ALA A 128 -16.19 0.79 12.53
C ALA A 128 -16.68 -0.60 12.08
N LEU A 129 -16.93 -0.79 10.78
CA LEU A 129 -17.31 -2.10 10.23
C LEU A 129 -16.26 -3.16 10.56
N VAL A 130 -15.01 -2.91 10.22
CA VAL A 130 -13.91 -3.87 10.42
C VAL A 130 -13.67 -4.11 11.91
N PHE A 131 -13.79 -3.08 12.76
CA PHE A 131 -13.68 -3.23 14.21
C PHE A 131 -14.75 -4.19 14.75
N VAL A 132 -16.02 -3.97 14.39
CA VAL A 132 -17.15 -4.82 14.81
C VAL A 132 -16.95 -6.24 14.32
N LEU A 133 -16.56 -6.44 13.06
CA LEU A 133 -16.29 -7.78 12.51
C LEU A 133 -15.09 -8.46 13.18
N GLY A 134 -14.08 -7.69 13.59
CA GLY A 134 -12.92 -8.17 14.35
C GLY A 134 -13.31 -8.67 15.73
N ILE A 135 -13.99 -7.85 16.54
CA ILE A 135 -14.36 -8.25 17.92
C ILE A 135 -15.39 -9.38 17.97
N THR A 136 -16.26 -9.47 16.96
CA THR A 136 -17.33 -10.49 16.91
C THR A 136 -16.92 -11.78 16.19
N GLY A 137 -15.83 -11.76 15.41
CA GLY A 137 -15.47 -12.85 14.51
C GLY A 137 -16.45 -13.05 13.35
N LEU A 138 -17.41 -12.15 13.12
CA LEU A 138 -18.45 -12.27 12.10
C LEU A 138 -17.91 -12.11 10.67
N GLY A 139 -16.69 -11.61 10.48
CA GLY A 139 -16.11 -11.40 9.15
C GLY A 139 -16.13 -12.67 8.28
N ARG A 140 -15.77 -13.82 8.86
CA ARG A 140 -15.81 -15.12 8.16
C ARG A 140 -17.24 -15.48 7.75
N ARG A 141 -18.22 -15.26 8.62
CA ARG A 141 -19.63 -15.58 8.37
C ARG A 141 -20.23 -14.70 7.28
N LEU A 142 -19.91 -13.40 7.28
CA LEU A 142 -20.33 -12.47 6.22
C LEU A 142 -19.81 -12.94 4.86
N MET A 143 -18.56 -13.40 4.82
CA MET A 143 -17.95 -13.86 3.58
C MET A 143 -18.44 -15.22 3.14
N GLU A 144 -18.72 -16.16 4.04
CA GLU A 144 -19.38 -17.43 3.69
C GLU A 144 -20.81 -17.21 3.17
N TRP A 145 -21.51 -16.21 3.69
CA TRP A 145 -22.87 -15.86 3.26
C TRP A 145 -22.92 -15.23 1.85
N LEU A 146 -21.90 -14.45 1.46
CA LEU A 146 -21.86 -13.83 0.14
C LEU A 146 -21.59 -14.87 -0.98
N PRO A 147 -22.46 -14.98 -2.01
CA PRO A 147 -22.24 -15.88 -3.14
C PRO A 147 -20.91 -15.60 -3.86
N SER A 148 -20.22 -16.65 -4.29
CA SER A 148 -18.94 -16.53 -5.03
C SER A 148 -19.09 -15.71 -6.32
N THR A 149 -20.23 -15.83 -7.00
CA THR A 149 -20.59 -15.05 -8.19
C THR A 149 -20.68 -13.56 -7.88
N LEU A 150 -21.24 -13.17 -6.73
CA LEU A 150 -21.34 -11.77 -6.32
C LEU A 150 -19.96 -11.20 -5.98
N LYS A 151 -19.11 -11.96 -5.26
CA LYS A 151 -17.73 -11.55 -4.99
C LYS A 151 -16.93 -11.33 -6.28
N ALA A 152 -17.02 -12.28 -7.22
CA ALA A 152 -16.38 -12.17 -8.52
C ALA A 152 -16.90 -10.98 -9.32
N GLY A 153 -18.21 -10.74 -9.32
CA GLY A 153 -18.84 -9.59 -9.97
C GLY A 153 -18.39 -8.26 -9.38
N ILE A 154 -18.28 -8.14 -8.05
CA ILE A 154 -17.76 -6.95 -7.37
C ILE A 154 -16.31 -6.67 -7.77
N ILE A 155 -15.45 -7.69 -7.73
CA ILE A 155 -14.02 -7.55 -8.07
C ILE A 155 -13.84 -7.18 -9.54
N LEU A 156 -14.52 -7.88 -10.44
CA LEU A 156 -14.46 -7.59 -11.88
C LEU A 156 -15.03 -6.21 -12.22
N GLY A 157 -16.16 -5.84 -11.62
CA GLY A 157 -16.77 -4.54 -11.78
C GLY A 157 -15.85 -3.41 -11.30
N ALA A 158 -15.19 -3.58 -10.16
CA ALA A 158 -14.21 -2.64 -9.64
C ALA A 158 -13.00 -2.49 -10.60
N ALA A 159 -12.50 -3.59 -11.16
CA ALA A 159 -11.42 -3.57 -12.15
C ALA A 159 -11.82 -2.84 -13.45
N ILE A 160 -13.02 -3.11 -13.99
CA ILE A 160 -13.53 -2.43 -15.19
C ILE A 160 -13.76 -0.94 -14.92
N ALA A 161 -14.36 -0.59 -13.78
CA ALA A 161 -14.56 0.81 -13.38
C ALA A 161 -13.22 1.55 -13.24
N SER A 162 -12.21 0.87 -12.69
CA SER A 162 -10.85 1.40 -12.57
C SER A 162 -10.21 1.68 -13.93
N PHE A 163 -10.31 0.71 -14.84
CA PHE A 163 -9.83 0.87 -16.19
C PHE A 163 -10.54 2.02 -16.91
N LYS A 164 -11.88 2.11 -16.81
CA LYS A 164 -12.65 3.20 -17.42
C LYS A 164 -12.24 4.57 -16.85
N GLN A 165 -12.13 4.69 -15.53
CA GLN A 165 -11.79 5.94 -14.87
C GLN A 165 -10.44 6.46 -15.37
N VAL A 166 -9.40 5.62 -15.36
CA VAL A 166 -8.05 6.03 -15.75
C VAL A 166 -7.93 6.26 -17.26
N PHE A 167 -8.43 5.34 -18.08
CA PHE A 167 -8.19 5.34 -19.53
C PHE A 167 -9.19 6.17 -20.35
N PHE A 168 -10.32 6.56 -19.76
CA PHE A 168 -11.34 7.33 -20.47
C PHE A 168 -11.71 8.61 -19.72
N ASP A 169 -12.12 8.50 -18.45
CA ASP A 169 -12.69 9.65 -17.74
C ASP A 169 -11.63 10.66 -17.29
N ASP A 170 -10.45 10.18 -16.88
CA ASP A 170 -9.29 10.99 -16.48
C ASP A 170 -8.18 11.02 -17.54
N ALA A 171 -8.45 10.50 -18.74
CA ALA A 171 -7.43 10.39 -19.78
C ALA A 171 -6.80 11.74 -20.11
N GLU A 172 -7.57 12.83 -20.14
CA GLU A 172 -7.08 14.19 -20.45
C GLU A 172 -6.09 14.72 -19.42
N LYS A 173 -6.22 14.28 -18.16
CA LYS A 173 -5.37 14.77 -17.07
C LYS A 173 -4.07 13.99 -16.97
N PHE A 174 -4.10 12.68 -17.25
CA PHE A 174 -2.95 11.79 -17.00
C PHE A 174 -2.38 11.16 -18.28
N LEU A 175 -3.22 10.60 -19.16
CA LEU A 175 -2.74 9.91 -20.36
C LEU A 175 -2.37 10.86 -21.50
N TRP A 176 -3.23 11.82 -21.81
CA TRP A 176 -3.04 12.74 -22.93
C TRP A 176 -1.96 13.79 -22.67
N THR A 177 -1.56 13.98 -21.40
CA THR A 177 -0.41 14.82 -21.04
C THR A 177 0.93 14.17 -21.39
N GLN A 178 1.05 12.84 -21.30
CA GLN A 178 2.30 12.09 -21.55
C GLN A 178 2.03 10.74 -22.27
N PRO A 179 1.45 10.76 -23.48
CA PRO A 179 0.90 9.56 -24.12
C PRO A 179 1.95 8.51 -24.48
N ILE A 180 3.12 8.90 -25.00
CA ILE A 180 4.17 7.96 -25.40
C ILE A 180 4.81 7.34 -24.15
N SER A 181 5.18 8.17 -23.17
CA SER A 181 5.81 7.74 -21.92
C SER A 181 4.91 6.79 -21.14
N THR A 182 3.62 7.12 -21.03
CA THR A 182 2.63 6.29 -20.34
C THR A 182 2.41 4.97 -21.07
N THR A 183 2.31 5.00 -22.41
CA THR A 183 2.17 3.77 -23.22
C THR A 183 3.38 2.85 -23.04
N VAL A 184 4.60 3.39 -23.08
CA VAL A 184 5.83 2.63 -22.87
C VAL A 184 5.88 2.05 -21.46
N ALA A 185 5.59 2.84 -20.43
CA ALA A 185 5.55 2.37 -19.05
C ALA A 185 4.55 1.22 -18.87
N CYS A 186 3.32 1.40 -19.34
CA CYS A 186 2.27 0.37 -19.29
C CYS A 186 2.69 -0.91 -20.03
N ALA A 187 3.23 -0.79 -21.25
CA ALA A 187 3.67 -1.94 -22.03
C ALA A 187 4.80 -2.71 -21.32
N VAL A 188 5.81 -2.01 -20.81
CA VAL A 188 6.92 -2.62 -20.09
C VAL A 188 6.43 -3.26 -18.78
N CYS A 189 5.56 -2.59 -18.02
CA CYS A 189 4.95 -3.15 -16.80
C CYS A 189 4.16 -4.43 -17.11
N LEU A 190 3.30 -4.42 -18.13
CA LEU A 190 2.50 -5.60 -18.54
C LEU A 190 3.40 -6.77 -18.95
N VAL A 191 4.46 -6.51 -19.72
CA VAL A 191 5.43 -7.54 -20.11
C VAL A 191 6.17 -8.08 -18.88
N CYS A 192 6.66 -7.22 -18.00
CA CYS A 192 7.41 -7.64 -16.80
C CYS A 192 6.54 -8.46 -15.84
N LEU A 193 5.28 -8.05 -15.65
CA LEU A 193 4.36 -8.69 -14.71
C LEU A 193 3.76 -9.99 -15.27
N PHE A 194 3.29 -9.99 -16.52
CA PHE A 194 2.40 -11.04 -17.04
C PHE A 194 3.00 -11.90 -18.17
N SER A 195 4.19 -11.57 -18.69
CA SER A 195 4.78 -12.35 -19.80
C SER A 195 5.26 -13.73 -19.34
N ILE A 196 4.57 -14.78 -19.76
CA ILE A 196 4.96 -16.18 -19.53
C ILE A 196 6.37 -16.48 -20.08
N PRO A 197 6.73 -16.07 -21.32
CA PRO A 197 8.09 -16.28 -21.83
C PRO A 197 9.18 -15.63 -20.96
N LEU A 198 8.94 -14.39 -20.51
CA LEU A 198 9.90 -13.67 -19.67
C LEU A 198 10.08 -14.37 -18.31
N HIS A 199 8.98 -14.83 -17.71
CA HIS A 199 9.01 -15.61 -16.47
C HIS A 199 9.64 -16.99 -16.62
N LYS A 200 9.67 -17.59 -17.82
CA LYS A 200 10.45 -18.82 -18.07
C LYS A 200 11.94 -18.51 -18.17
N LEU A 201 12.31 -17.43 -18.85
CA LEU A 201 13.71 -17.01 -19.05
C LEU A 201 14.42 -16.63 -17.74
N LYS A 202 13.68 -16.18 -16.71
CA LYS A 202 14.25 -15.83 -15.40
C LYS A 202 15.04 -16.98 -14.76
N HIS A 203 14.68 -18.24 -15.04
CA HIS A 203 15.35 -19.40 -14.46
C HIS A 203 16.76 -19.65 -15.04
N GLY A 204 17.09 -19.06 -16.19
CA GLY A 204 18.40 -19.21 -16.85
C GLY A 204 19.24 -17.93 -16.91
N ASN A 205 18.68 -16.76 -16.54
CA ASN A 205 19.37 -15.48 -16.68
C ASN A 205 19.18 -14.58 -15.45
N ARG A 206 20.28 -14.30 -14.74
CA ARG A 206 20.30 -13.44 -13.55
C ARG A 206 19.82 -12.02 -13.82
N GLY A 207 20.09 -11.46 -15.00
CA GLY A 207 19.64 -10.12 -15.40
C GLY A 207 18.12 -10.07 -15.61
N VAL A 208 17.56 -11.08 -16.27
CA VAL A 208 16.09 -11.20 -16.45
C VAL A 208 15.41 -11.44 -15.11
N MET A 209 16.00 -12.27 -14.25
CA MET A 209 15.51 -12.49 -12.89
C MET A 209 15.48 -11.19 -12.10
N LEU A 210 16.55 -10.39 -12.15
CA LEU A 210 16.60 -9.09 -11.49
C LEU A 210 15.51 -8.16 -12.06
N LEU A 211 15.42 -8.02 -13.39
CA LEU A 211 14.44 -7.16 -14.04
C LEU A 211 12.99 -7.52 -13.68
N VAL A 212 12.64 -8.81 -13.72
CA VAL A 212 11.29 -9.29 -13.34
C VAL A 212 11.05 -9.10 -11.84
N SER A 213 12.07 -9.28 -11.00
CA SER A 213 11.94 -9.09 -9.55
C SER A 213 11.69 -7.64 -9.13
N LEU A 214 11.99 -6.66 -10.00
CA LEU A 214 11.74 -5.24 -9.76
C LEU A 214 10.28 -4.82 -9.99
N GLY A 215 9.40 -5.73 -10.45
CA GLY A 215 7.97 -5.49 -10.58
C GLY A 215 7.62 -4.41 -11.60
N MET A 216 7.05 -3.30 -11.14
CA MET A 216 6.65 -2.16 -11.98
C MET A 216 7.78 -1.16 -12.25
N LEU A 217 8.89 -1.22 -11.51
CA LEU A 217 10.01 -0.28 -11.68
C LEU A 217 10.60 -0.24 -13.09
N PRO A 218 10.73 -1.35 -13.83
CA PRO A 218 11.24 -1.29 -15.19
C PRO A 218 10.38 -0.39 -16.08
N GLY A 219 9.06 -0.36 -15.89
CA GLY A 219 8.17 0.53 -16.63
C GLY A 219 8.37 1.99 -16.24
N PHE A 220 8.54 2.28 -14.95
CA PHE A 220 8.90 3.62 -14.48
C PHE A 220 10.23 4.10 -15.02
N ALA A 221 11.26 3.26 -14.99
CA ALA A 221 12.55 3.57 -15.56
C ALA A 221 12.45 3.82 -17.07
N ALA A 222 11.63 3.04 -17.79
CA ALA A 222 11.40 3.25 -19.21
C ALA A 222 10.72 4.60 -19.49
N ALA A 223 9.66 4.97 -18.76
CA ALA A 223 9.06 6.31 -18.89
C ALA A 223 10.04 7.42 -18.51
N ALA A 224 10.82 7.23 -17.45
CA ALA A 224 11.79 8.22 -17.00
C ALA A 224 12.86 8.53 -18.06
N LEU A 225 13.22 7.53 -18.86
CA LEU A 225 14.20 7.64 -19.96
C LEU A 225 13.55 8.13 -21.26
N VAL A 226 12.38 7.61 -21.62
CA VAL A 226 11.72 7.92 -22.88
C VAL A 226 11.08 9.30 -22.85
N GLY A 227 10.47 9.71 -21.74
CA GLY A 227 9.73 10.96 -21.64
C GLY A 227 10.53 12.20 -22.04
N PRO A 228 11.77 12.39 -21.55
CA PRO A 228 12.61 13.50 -21.99
C PRO A 228 13.00 13.41 -23.47
N LEU A 229 13.22 12.19 -24.00
CA LEU A 229 13.61 11.98 -25.39
C LEU A 229 12.51 12.38 -26.37
N VAL A 230 11.24 12.25 -25.97
CA VAL A 230 10.07 12.66 -26.75
C VAL A 230 9.52 14.04 -26.36
N GLY A 231 10.13 14.70 -25.37
CA GLY A 231 9.73 16.02 -24.89
C GLY A 231 8.48 16.05 -24.01
N GLU A 232 8.00 14.90 -23.52
CA GLU A 232 6.82 14.78 -22.64
C GLU A 232 7.16 14.98 -21.15
N VAL A 233 8.42 14.85 -20.77
CA VAL A 233 8.90 14.96 -19.38
C VAL A 233 10.03 15.98 -19.33
N ASP A 234 9.86 17.02 -18.50
CA ASP A 234 10.91 17.96 -18.14
C ASP A 234 11.29 17.80 -16.66
N TYR A 235 12.58 17.64 -16.38
CA TYR A 235 13.09 17.43 -15.03
C TYR A 235 13.66 18.72 -14.45
N GLN A 236 12.91 19.30 -13.52
CA GLN A 236 13.36 20.46 -12.74
C GLN A 236 13.79 20.01 -11.34
N VAL A 237 14.93 19.30 -11.28
CA VAL A 237 15.45 18.74 -10.03
C VAL A 237 15.96 19.86 -9.12
N GLN A 238 15.41 19.94 -7.92
CA GLN A 238 15.82 20.89 -6.90
C GLN A 238 16.67 20.19 -5.84
N TRP A 239 17.83 20.77 -5.53
CA TRP A 239 18.69 20.26 -4.47
C TRP A 239 18.34 20.89 -3.13
N GLY A 240 18.22 20.06 -2.09
CA GLY A 240 17.94 20.52 -0.74
C GLY A 240 17.05 19.55 0.04
N TRP A 241 16.47 20.07 1.11
CA TRP A 241 15.57 19.35 2.00
C TRP A 241 14.20 20.00 1.97
N MET A 242 13.17 19.16 1.93
CA MET A 242 11.77 19.55 2.09
C MET A 242 11.44 19.41 3.56
N VAL A 243 10.95 20.50 4.17
CA VAL A 243 10.36 20.44 5.53
C VAL A 243 8.85 20.29 5.34
N PRO A 244 8.27 19.10 5.60
CA PRO A 244 6.85 18.86 5.35
C PRO A 244 5.99 19.79 6.22
N PRO A 245 5.08 20.61 5.64
CA PRO A 245 4.20 21.48 6.41
C PRO A 245 3.08 20.69 7.11
N VAL A 246 3.42 19.89 8.12
CA VAL A 246 2.50 18.92 8.78
C VAL A 246 1.27 19.61 9.35
N ALA A 247 1.44 20.66 10.16
CA ALA A 247 0.32 21.34 10.80
C ALA A 247 -0.64 21.98 9.80
N GLU A 248 -0.08 22.66 8.79
CA GLU A 248 -0.86 23.26 7.70
C GLU A 248 -1.62 22.20 6.91
N THR A 249 -0.95 21.10 6.54
CA THR A 249 -1.56 20.00 5.79
C THR A 249 -2.72 19.38 6.58
N ILE A 250 -2.52 19.06 7.87
CA ILE A 250 -3.57 18.51 8.74
C ILE A 250 -4.75 19.49 8.84
N SER A 251 -4.50 20.79 8.94
CA SER A 251 -5.56 21.80 9.03
C SER A 251 -6.48 21.85 7.80
N ARG A 252 -5.99 21.39 6.64
CA ARG A 252 -6.73 21.37 5.37
C ARG A 252 -7.60 20.13 5.16
N MET A 253 -7.39 19.07 5.96
CA MET A 253 -8.02 17.77 5.72
C MET A 253 -8.63 17.11 6.95
N SER A 254 -8.14 17.40 8.16
CA SER A 254 -8.62 16.76 9.39
C SER A 254 -10.04 17.22 9.72
N PRO A 255 -10.97 16.33 10.09
CA PRO A 255 -12.31 16.70 10.52
C PRO A 255 -12.33 17.62 11.75
N PHE A 256 -11.24 17.67 12.53
CA PHE A 256 -11.11 18.62 13.63
C PHE A 256 -10.92 20.07 13.16
N SER A 257 -10.45 20.27 11.92
CA SER A 257 -10.20 21.59 11.33
C SER A 257 -11.24 21.99 10.30
N ILE A 258 -11.63 21.06 9.41
CA ILE A 258 -12.59 21.32 8.33
C ILE A 258 -14.04 20.95 8.70
N GLY A 259 -14.27 20.47 9.93
CA GLY A 259 -15.55 19.96 10.39
C GLY A 259 -15.79 18.48 10.08
N TRP A 260 -16.69 17.87 10.84
CA TRP A 260 -17.05 16.47 10.71
C TRP A 260 -17.97 16.21 9.51
N PRO A 261 -17.97 14.99 8.94
CA PRO A 261 -18.92 14.62 7.91
C PRO A 261 -20.36 14.67 8.43
N SER A 262 -21.30 15.02 7.55
CA SER A 262 -22.72 15.00 7.91
C SER A 262 -23.25 13.57 8.07
N ALA A 263 -24.37 13.39 8.76
CA ALA A 263 -25.03 12.10 8.88
C ALA A 263 -25.38 11.49 7.50
N ASP A 264 -25.78 12.33 6.54
CA ASP A 264 -26.05 11.90 5.16
C ASP A 264 -24.79 11.36 4.46
N MET A 265 -23.62 11.98 4.65
CA MET A 265 -22.36 11.45 4.12
C MET A 265 -22.06 10.05 4.64
N TYR A 266 -22.28 9.79 5.94
CA TYR A 266 -22.12 8.45 6.51
C TYR A 266 -23.11 7.45 5.91
N LEU A 267 -24.39 7.80 5.79
CA LEU A 267 -25.41 6.91 5.23
C LEU A 267 -25.09 6.54 3.77
N ARG A 268 -24.68 7.51 2.95
CA ARG A 268 -24.29 7.28 1.55
C ARG A 268 -23.00 6.48 1.40
N ALA A 269 -22.11 6.54 2.39
CA ALA A 269 -20.87 5.78 2.39
C ALA A 269 -21.07 4.27 2.65
N ILE A 270 -22.18 3.86 3.29
CA ILE A 270 -22.41 2.46 3.71
C ILE A 270 -22.24 1.44 2.57
N PRO A 271 -22.86 1.60 1.39
CA PRO A 271 -22.73 0.61 0.32
C PRO A 271 -21.28 0.45 -0.14
N LEU A 272 -20.55 1.55 -0.26
CA LEU A 272 -19.15 1.54 -0.69
C LEU A 272 -18.24 0.93 0.38
N VAL A 273 -18.48 1.22 1.66
CA VAL A 273 -17.78 0.60 2.80
C VAL A 273 -17.93 -0.93 2.76
N LEU A 274 -19.14 -1.44 2.50
CA LEU A 274 -19.41 -2.88 2.38
C LEU A 274 -18.70 -3.51 1.17
N ILE A 275 -18.76 -2.85 0.00
CA ILE A 275 -18.08 -3.29 -1.21
C ILE A 275 -16.56 -3.36 -0.98
N THR A 276 -15.97 -2.33 -0.39
CA THR A 276 -14.54 -2.30 -0.08
C THR A 276 -14.15 -3.39 0.92
N TYR A 277 -15.00 -3.74 1.88
CA TYR A 277 -14.73 -4.88 2.77
C TYR A 277 -14.65 -6.21 2.01
N VAL A 278 -15.52 -6.44 1.03
CA VAL A 278 -15.47 -7.65 0.18
C VAL A 278 -14.16 -7.71 -0.62
N ILE A 279 -13.75 -6.57 -1.19
CA ILE A 279 -12.48 -6.45 -1.92
C ILE A 279 -11.31 -6.77 -0.97
N GLN A 280 -11.29 -6.13 0.20
CA GLN A 280 -10.23 -6.29 1.18
C GLN A 280 -10.15 -7.71 1.75
N PHE A 281 -11.28 -8.38 1.91
CA PHE A 281 -11.26 -9.77 2.33
C PHE A 281 -10.56 -10.67 1.30
N GLY A 282 -10.70 -10.37 0.00
CA GLY A 282 -9.93 -11.03 -1.07
C GLY A 282 -8.42 -10.85 -0.89
N ASP A 283 -7.98 -9.69 -0.43
CA ASP A 283 -6.58 -9.43 -0.09
C ASP A 283 -6.12 -10.32 1.06
N TRP A 284 -6.87 -10.40 2.17
CA TRP A 284 -6.50 -11.32 3.26
C TRP A 284 -6.42 -12.77 2.82
N VAL A 285 -7.37 -13.25 2.00
CA VAL A 285 -7.33 -14.61 1.44
C VAL A 285 -6.07 -14.82 0.60
N THR A 286 -5.69 -13.83 -0.20
CA THR A 286 -4.48 -13.87 -1.03
C THR A 286 -3.22 -13.87 -0.16
N GLY A 287 -3.14 -12.97 0.82
CA GLY A 287 -2.04 -12.90 1.78
C GLY A 287 -1.85 -14.20 2.55
N ASP A 288 -2.96 -14.79 3.03
CA ASP A 288 -2.97 -16.08 3.70
C ASP A 288 -2.45 -17.20 2.80
N ALA A 289 -2.92 -17.27 1.56
CA ALA A 289 -2.49 -18.29 0.61
C ALA A 289 -0.97 -18.19 0.35
N VAL A 290 -0.46 -16.98 0.12
CA VAL A 290 0.97 -16.72 -0.12
C VAL A 290 1.80 -17.10 1.11
N LEU A 291 1.38 -16.69 2.31
CA LEU A 291 2.09 -17.04 3.55
C LEU A 291 2.09 -18.55 3.80
N ARG A 292 0.92 -19.21 3.69
CA ARG A 292 0.77 -20.65 3.93
C ARG A 292 1.55 -21.51 2.94
N ASP A 293 1.73 -21.04 1.70
CA ASP A 293 2.62 -21.67 0.72
C ASP A 293 4.10 -21.59 1.17
N GLY A 294 4.51 -20.49 1.82
CA GLY A 294 5.87 -20.30 2.29
C GLY A 294 6.22 -20.97 3.62
N MET A 295 5.26 -21.05 4.54
CA MET A 295 5.45 -21.55 5.92
C MET A 295 6.14 -22.93 6.01
N PRO A 296 5.84 -23.95 5.17
CA PRO A 296 6.51 -25.24 5.23
C PRO A 296 8.03 -25.17 5.02
N ALA A 297 8.52 -24.20 4.25
CA ALA A 297 9.95 -23.99 3.98
C ALA A 297 10.67 -23.23 5.10
N ARG A 298 9.93 -22.56 5.99
CA ARG A 298 10.46 -21.65 7.04
C ARG A 298 9.93 -22.00 8.42
N ARG A 299 10.12 -23.26 8.83
CA ARG A 299 9.76 -23.73 10.17
C ARG A 299 10.55 -23.04 11.29
N ASP A 300 11.68 -22.43 10.96
CA ASP A 300 12.54 -21.63 11.85
C ASP A 300 11.94 -20.26 12.19
N ASP A 301 11.03 -19.74 11.38
CA ASP A 301 10.39 -18.42 11.54
C ASP A 301 8.86 -18.56 11.45
N PRO A 302 8.17 -19.08 12.49
CA PRO A 302 6.74 -19.32 12.43
C PRO A 302 5.96 -18.00 12.30
N VAL A 303 5.13 -17.92 11.27
CA VAL A 303 4.23 -16.78 11.03
C VAL A 303 2.92 -16.98 11.80
N ASP A 304 2.54 -15.97 12.57
CA ASP A 304 1.29 -15.94 13.32
C ASP A 304 0.21 -15.24 12.50
N ILE A 305 -0.73 -16.01 11.95
CA ILE A 305 -1.89 -15.50 11.19
C ILE A 305 -3.10 -15.47 12.12
N ASP A 306 -3.49 -14.27 12.54
CA ASP A 306 -4.67 -14.04 13.38
C ASP A 306 -5.62 -13.05 12.70
N PRO A 307 -6.74 -13.52 12.12
CA PRO A 307 -7.72 -12.66 11.47
C PRO A 307 -8.29 -11.57 12.39
N THR A 308 -8.49 -11.87 13.68
CA THR A 308 -9.04 -10.90 14.64
C THR A 308 -8.06 -9.75 14.84
N ARG A 309 -6.78 -10.07 15.05
CA ARG A 309 -5.71 -9.07 15.17
C ARG A 309 -5.64 -8.21 13.92
N SER A 310 -5.68 -8.82 12.73
CA SER A 310 -5.61 -8.09 11.46
C SER A 310 -6.78 -7.14 11.25
N HIS A 311 -7.99 -7.53 11.65
CA HIS A 311 -9.15 -6.63 11.63
C HIS A 311 -8.96 -5.45 12.59
N LEU A 312 -8.56 -5.72 13.84
CA LEU A 312 -8.37 -4.67 14.84
C LEU A 312 -7.24 -3.70 14.45
N ALA A 313 -6.13 -4.21 13.92
CA ALA A 313 -5.02 -3.40 13.42
C ALA A 313 -5.49 -2.47 12.29
N LEU A 314 -6.22 -3.02 11.31
CA LEU A 314 -6.78 -2.25 10.19
C LEU A 314 -7.74 -1.18 10.69
N ALA A 315 -8.65 -1.54 11.60
CA ALA A 315 -9.64 -0.62 12.15
C ALA A 315 -9.00 0.54 12.90
N ILE A 316 -8.05 0.28 13.80
CA ILE A 316 -7.38 1.33 14.59
C ILE A 316 -6.59 2.25 13.67
N ARG A 317 -5.79 1.68 12.74
CA ARG A 317 -4.99 2.46 11.79
C ARG A 317 -5.87 3.35 10.92
N ASN A 318 -6.97 2.82 10.40
CA ASN A 318 -7.88 3.55 9.51
C ASN A 318 -8.67 4.61 10.26
N PHE A 319 -9.07 4.34 11.51
CA PHE A 319 -9.70 5.34 12.38
C PHE A 319 -8.73 6.50 12.64
N ILE A 320 -7.49 6.23 13.04
CA ILE A 320 -6.48 7.28 13.25
C ILE A 320 -6.24 8.06 11.95
N SER A 321 -6.10 7.36 10.81
CA SER A 321 -5.96 8.00 9.50
C SER A 321 -7.13 8.90 9.17
N ALA A 322 -8.37 8.52 9.48
CA ALA A 322 -9.54 9.34 9.26
C ALA A 322 -9.50 10.67 10.04
N LEU A 323 -8.88 10.66 11.23
CA LEU A 323 -8.80 11.82 12.10
C LEU A 323 -7.69 12.79 11.69
N VAL A 324 -6.58 12.31 11.13
CA VAL A 324 -5.39 13.14 10.84
C VAL A 324 -5.17 13.41 9.35
N ALA A 325 -5.40 12.41 8.49
CA ALA A 325 -5.11 12.45 7.06
C ALA A 325 -6.11 11.57 6.27
N PRO A 326 -7.40 11.95 6.21
CA PRO A 326 -8.44 11.11 5.63
C PRO A 326 -8.23 10.94 4.12
N PHE A 327 -7.89 9.73 3.70
CA PHE A 327 -7.92 9.33 2.30
C PHE A 327 -8.20 7.83 2.20
N PHE A 328 -9.48 7.48 2.09
CA PHE A 328 -9.96 6.11 2.27
C PHE A 328 -9.26 5.07 1.38
N SER A 329 -8.87 5.45 0.17
CA SER A 329 -8.22 4.53 -0.76
C SER A 329 -6.79 4.12 -0.36
N THR A 330 -6.13 4.84 0.56
CA THR A 330 -4.80 4.45 1.07
C THR A 330 -4.87 3.44 2.22
N GLN A 331 -6.07 3.19 2.72
CA GLN A 331 -6.31 2.50 3.98
C GLN A 331 -6.55 0.99 3.80
N GLY A 332 -5.69 0.33 3.02
CA GLY A 332 -5.83 -1.09 2.66
C GLY A 332 -5.04 -2.08 3.52
N THR A 333 -5.20 -3.39 3.26
CA THR A 333 -4.57 -4.46 4.07
C THR A 333 -3.33 -5.05 3.45
N LEU A 334 -3.29 -5.18 2.13
CA LEU A 334 -2.24 -5.95 1.46
C LEU A 334 -1.71 -5.24 0.23
N TRP A 335 -0.39 -5.22 0.11
CA TRP A 335 0.29 -5.00 -1.14
C TRP A 335 0.77 -6.35 -1.68
N THR A 336 -0.06 -6.98 -2.52
CA THR A 336 0.16 -8.36 -2.99
C THR A 336 1.52 -8.57 -3.66
N GLY A 337 1.95 -7.62 -4.50
CA GLY A 337 3.27 -7.69 -5.16
C GLY A 337 4.43 -7.77 -4.16
N VAL A 338 4.43 -6.88 -3.16
CA VAL A 338 5.46 -6.86 -2.10
C VAL A 338 5.37 -8.12 -1.25
N GLN A 339 4.16 -8.54 -0.88
CA GLN A 339 3.95 -9.77 -0.12
C GLN A 339 4.58 -10.97 -0.82
N VAL A 340 4.29 -11.15 -2.12
CA VAL A 340 4.83 -12.25 -2.91
C VAL A 340 6.35 -12.17 -3.01
N VAL A 341 6.91 -11.01 -3.36
CA VAL A 341 8.38 -10.85 -3.50
C VAL A 341 9.10 -11.18 -2.20
N VAL A 342 8.64 -10.61 -1.07
CA VAL A 342 9.23 -10.84 0.24
C VAL A 342 9.09 -12.29 0.66
N VAL A 343 7.90 -12.90 0.49
CA VAL A 343 7.66 -14.30 0.86
C VAL A 343 8.45 -15.26 -0.01
N GLN A 344 8.59 -15.04 -1.32
CA GLN A 344 9.40 -15.91 -2.18
C GLN A 344 10.87 -15.90 -1.75
N ARG A 345 11.43 -14.72 -1.43
CA ARG A 345 12.80 -14.66 -0.92
C ARG A 345 12.92 -15.22 0.49
N TRP A 346 11.91 -15.02 1.33
CA TRP A 346 11.84 -15.62 2.65
C TRP A 346 11.89 -17.15 2.56
N LYS A 347 11.22 -17.78 1.58
CA LYS A 347 11.26 -19.24 1.36
C LYS A 347 12.65 -19.80 1.03
N GLU A 348 13.59 -18.99 0.56
CA GLU A 348 14.96 -19.42 0.25
C GLU A 348 15.80 -19.76 1.50
N GLY A 349 15.28 -19.45 2.70
CA GLY A 349 15.86 -19.84 3.98
C GLY A 349 16.48 -18.71 4.79
N PRO A 350 16.91 -18.98 6.03
CA PRO A 350 17.39 -17.97 6.99
C PRO A 350 18.64 -17.20 6.53
N ARG A 351 19.42 -17.75 5.59
CA ARG A 351 20.57 -17.06 4.97
C ARG A 351 20.12 -15.98 3.99
N ALA A 352 19.05 -16.22 3.24
CA ALA A 352 18.52 -15.26 2.27
C ALA A 352 17.75 -14.14 2.97
N MET A 353 16.95 -14.49 3.98
CA MET A 353 16.18 -13.57 4.79
C MET A 353 16.02 -14.12 6.21
N ARG A 354 16.52 -13.39 7.21
CA ARG A 354 16.50 -13.87 8.61
C ARG A 354 15.07 -14.20 9.07
N ASP A 355 14.17 -13.25 8.89
CA ASP A 355 12.76 -13.37 9.28
C ASP A 355 11.88 -12.52 8.36
N LEU A 356 10.59 -12.87 8.29
CA LEU A 356 9.61 -12.24 7.41
C LEU A 356 9.47 -10.73 7.69
N HIS A 357 9.41 -10.34 8.96
CA HIS A 357 9.26 -8.93 9.34
C HIS A 357 10.47 -8.08 8.97
N SER A 358 11.67 -8.62 8.99
CA SER A 358 12.88 -7.95 8.51
C SER A 358 12.81 -7.68 7.02
N GLY A 359 12.31 -8.62 6.22
CA GLY A 359 12.06 -8.41 4.79
C GLY A 359 11.01 -7.32 4.56
N MET A 360 9.85 -7.44 5.20
CA MET A 360 8.76 -6.47 5.05
C MET A 360 9.18 -5.07 5.51
N LEU A 361 9.69 -4.90 6.73
CA LEU A 361 10.11 -3.59 7.22
C LEU A 361 11.24 -3.00 6.37
N SER A 362 12.18 -3.81 5.87
CA SER A 362 13.21 -3.30 4.95
C SER A 362 12.58 -2.74 3.68
N TYR A 363 11.58 -3.41 3.10
CA TYR A 363 10.85 -2.92 1.92
C TYR A 363 10.14 -1.59 2.20
N TYR A 364 9.63 -1.40 3.41
CA TYR A 364 9.07 -0.11 3.85
C TYR A 364 10.11 0.80 4.51
N LEU A 365 11.37 0.72 4.07
CA LEU A 365 12.46 1.62 4.49
C LEU A 365 12.70 1.67 6.00
N MET A 366 12.46 0.56 6.69
CA MET A 366 12.48 0.45 8.14
C MET A 366 11.50 1.37 8.86
N GLY A 367 10.44 1.80 8.18
CA GLY A 367 9.51 2.81 8.67
C GLY A 367 10.10 4.21 8.77
N LEU A 368 11.28 4.44 8.18
CA LEU A 368 11.92 5.75 8.17
C LEU A 368 11.39 6.59 7.00
N PRO A 369 10.75 7.74 7.26
CA PRO A 369 10.11 8.54 6.22
C PRO A 369 11.07 9.42 5.39
N PHE A 370 12.38 9.15 5.41
CA PHE A 370 13.40 10.09 4.90
C PHE A 370 13.22 10.47 3.43
N ILE A 371 12.64 9.59 2.61
CA ILE A 371 12.34 9.85 1.19
C ILE A 371 11.44 11.07 0.98
N TYR A 372 10.58 11.38 1.96
CA TYR A 372 9.66 12.51 1.91
C TYR A 372 10.31 13.85 2.26
N PHE A 373 11.60 13.85 2.62
CA PHE A 373 12.36 15.05 2.94
C PHE A 373 13.39 15.39 1.85
N LEU A 374 13.64 14.49 0.90
CA LEU A 374 14.67 14.67 -0.13
C LEU A 374 14.09 15.40 -1.35
N LEU A 375 14.26 16.72 -1.43
CA LEU A 375 13.80 17.51 -2.60
C LEU A 375 14.30 16.98 -3.95
N PRO A 376 15.56 16.52 -4.10
CA PRO A 376 16.02 15.99 -5.39
C PRO A 376 15.17 14.80 -5.85
N LEU A 377 14.85 13.91 -4.91
CA LEU A 377 14.04 12.72 -5.18
C LEU A 377 12.60 13.12 -5.52
N LEU A 378 11.99 13.99 -4.69
CA LEU A 378 10.61 14.43 -4.86
C LEU A 378 10.40 15.18 -6.19
N THR A 379 11.29 16.11 -6.52
CA THR A 379 11.20 16.93 -7.73
C THR A 379 11.58 16.16 -8.99
N ALA A 380 12.53 15.21 -8.90
CA ALA A 380 12.80 14.29 -10.00
C ALA A 380 11.62 13.35 -10.29
N MET A 381 10.87 12.93 -9.27
CA MET A 381 9.69 12.07 -9.44
C MET A 381 8.44 12.85 -9.87
N LYS A 382 8.35 14.14 -9.53
CA LYS A 382 7.19 15.00 -9.82
C LYS A 382 6.62 14.88 -11.24
N PRO A 383 7.40 14.94 -12.33
CA PRO A 383 6.84 14.84 -13.68
C PRO A 383 6.45 13.40 -14.09
N LEU A 384 6.76 12.40 -13.28
CA LEU A 384 6.42 10.99 -13.52
C LEU A 384 5.22 10.53 -12.67
N LEU A 385 4.74 11.35 -11.72
CA LEU A 385 3.71 10.92 -10.76
C LEU A 385 2.37 10.61 -11.44
N GLY A 386 2.04 11.30 -12.53
CA GLY A 386 0.86 11.00 -13.33
C GLY A 386 0.92 9.66 -14.05
N ILE A 387 2.12 9.24 -14.47
CA ILE A 387 2.39 7.92 -15.07
C ILE A 387 2.36 6.82 -14.01
N ALA A 388 2.69 7.16 -12.76
CA ALA A 388 2.71 6.24 -11.63
C ALA A 388 1.36 5.92 -11.01
N LEU A 389 0.41 6.83 -11.17
CA LEU A 389 -0.99 6.63 -10.86
C LEU A 389 -1.64 5.71 -11.90
#